data_AF-A0A9E0TUV3-F1
#
_entry.id   AF-A0A9E0TUV3-F1
#
_cell.length_a   1.000
_cell.length_b   1.000
_cell.length_c   1.000
_cell.angle_alpha   90.00
_cell.angle_beta   90.00
_cell.angle_gamma   90.00
#
_symmetry.space_group_name_H-M   'P 1'
#
loop_
_entity.id
_entity.type
_entity.pdbx_description
1 polymer ?
#
loop_
_entity_poly.entity_id
_entity_poly.type
_entity_poly.pdbx_seq_one_letter_code
_entity_poly.pdbx_strand_id
1 'polypeptide(L)'
;MIVKNETHVIERCLASVKPLIDYWVIVDTGSTDRTQEIIKEFMKDIPGELHERPWVDFAHNRNEALNLAKGKADYLLFIDADDVFKIDANFKMPPLDKDFYLINTLYSTVTYLRNQLVKSNLEWKWIGPVHEVLVCFPWSYNAATLEGVNMVIMGGGDRSRDPKKFLKDAKVLEAALKKEPDHARWVFYLAYSYRDAGMLERAIQTFEKRVSMGGWYEEVFWSLYQIACIQENLQMPEEVVTKSYQRAFNYLPTRAEPLYRLSNYYRRKENYFLGYLMAKHGLEIKPPTQALLFIEYDTYNYQLLLEYSICAYWIGRYEESIKACVKLLSLELSPEVRECVQKNLNFALQKVPMSSMTVAKNGLKN
;
A
#
# COMPACT_ATOMS: atom_id res chain seq x y z
N MET A 1 -14.59 -14.83 -5.40
CA MET A 1 -13.55 -14.99 -4.36
C MET A 1 -13.09 -16.45 -4.31
N ILE A 2 -11.85 -16.74 -3.91
CA ILE A 2 -11.40 -18.11 -3.57
C ILE A 2 -11.16 -18.20 -2.06
N VAL A 3 -11.43 -19.34 -1.43
CA VAL A 3 -11.30 -19.52 0.04
C VAL A 3 -10.68 -20.87 0.41
N LYS A 4 -10.01 -20.91 1.58
CA LYS A 4 -9.58 -22.14 2.24
C LYS A 4 -9.35 -21.91 3.73
N ASN A 5 -10.10 -22.59 4.60
CA ASN A 5 -9.92 -22.57 6.05
C ASN A 5 -9.97 -21.16 6.70
N GLU A 6 -10.92 -20.33 6.26
CA GLU A 6 -11.06 -18.92 6.62
C GLU A 6 -12.10 -18.64 7.72
N THR A 7 -12.50 -19.64 8.52
CA THR A 7 -13.50 -19.48 9.61
C THR A 7 -13.23 -18.27 10.53
N HIS A 8 -11.98 -17.89 10.69
CA HIS A 8 -11.50 -16.84 11.58
C HIS A 8 -11.59 -15.42 11.01
N VAL A 9 -11.82 -15.27 9.70
CA VAL A 9 -11.81 -13.97 9.00
C VAL A 9 -12.97 -13.79 8.00
N ILE A 10 -13.58 -14.88 7.53
CA ILE A 10 -14.53 -14.82 6.41
C ILE A 10 -15.75 -13.95 6.72
N GLU A 11 -16.30 -13.99 7.94
CA GLU A 11 -17.48 -13.20 8.30
C GLU A 11 -17.25 -11.69 8.17
N ARG A 12 -16.09 -11.18 8.62
CA ARG A 12 -15.78 -9.74 8.49
C ARG A 12 -15.63 -9.32 7.02
N CYS A 13 -15.07 -10.19 6.17
CA CYS A 13 -14.96 -9.94 4.74
C CYS A 13 -16.35 -9.89 4.12
N LEU A 14 -17.18 -10.92 4.36
CA LEU A 14 -18.55 -11.00 3.85
C LEU A 14 -19.41 -9.81 4.31
N ALA A 15 -19.34 -9.44 5.58
CA ALA A 15 -20.04 -8.28 6.12
C ALA A 15 -19.70 -6.98 5.38
N SER A 16 -18.43 -6.81 5.00
CA SER A 16 -17.95 -5.60 4.32
C SER A 16 -18.36 -5.53 2.84
N VAL A 17 -18.52 -6.68 2.18
CA VAL A 17 -18.85 -6.75 0.74
C VAL A 17 -20.34 -6.91 0.47
N LYS A 18 -21.11 -7.49 1.40
CA LYS A 18 -22.57 -7.72 1.29
C LYS A 18 -23.34 -6.47 0.82
N PRO A 19 -23.02 -5.23 1.25
CA PRO A 19 -23.71 -4.02 0.78
C PRO A 19 -23.42 -3.61 -0.68
N LEU A 20 -22.40 -4.19 -1.33
CA LEU A 20 -21.92 -3.79 -2.65
C LEU A 20 -22.34 -4.75 -3.77
N ILE A 21 -22.96 -5.89 -3.44
CA ILE A 21 -23.21 -6.98 -4.39
C ILE A 21 -24.67 -7.44 -4.33
N ASP A 22 -25.14 -7.94 -5.45
CA ASP A 22 -26.44 -8.58 -5.65
C ASP A 22 -26.33 -10.06 -6.02
N TYR A 23 -25.11 -10.53 -6.30
CA TYR A 23 -24.78 -11.91 -6.58
C TYR A 23 -23.39 -12.27 -6.04
N TRP A 24 -23.19 -13.51 -5.58
CA TRP A 24 -21.87 -13.98 -5.13
C TRP A 24 -21.46 -15.30 -5.79
N VAL A 25 -20.16 -15.41 -6.10
CA VAL A 25 -19.51 -16.65 -6.53
C VAL A 25 -18.25 -16.85 -5.71
N ILE A 26 -18.21 -17.97 -4.99
CA ILE A 26 -17.08 -18.35 -4.16
C ILE A 26 -16.61 -19.75 -4.55
N VAL A 27 -15.30 -19.91 -4.75
CA VAL A 27 -14.67 -21.21 -4.95
C VAL A 27 -13.91 -21.60 -3.70
N ASP A 28 -14.36 -22.65 -3.03
CA ASP A 28 -13.67 -23.30 -1.94
C ASP A 28 -12.62 -24.26 -2.49
N THR A 29 -11.38 -24.14 -2.00
CA THR A 29 -10.22 -24.89 -2.50
C THR A 29 -9.80 -26.03 -1.57
N GLY A 30 -10.77 -26.57 -0.82
CA GLY A 30 -10.62 -27.69 0.10
C GLY A 30 -10.50 -27.24 1.56
N SER A 31 -11.44 -26.40 2.01
CA SER A 31 -11.63 -26.12 3.44
C SER A 31 -12.03 -27.39 4.18
N THR A 32 -11.42 -27.59 5.35
CA THR A 32 -11.71 -28.69 6.29
C THR A 32 -12.32 -28.17 7.59
N ASP A 33 -12.56 -26.86 7.68
CA ASP A 33 -13.22 -26.20 8.79
C ASP A 33 -14.64 -25.73 8.39
N ARG A 34 -15.24 -24.87 9.21
CA ARG A 34 -16.62 -24.41 9.02
C ARG A 34 -16.77 -23.26 8.00
N THR A 35 -15.73 -22.95 7.21
CA THR A 35 -15.74 -21.84 6.26
C THR A 35 -16.94 -21.90 5.31
N GLN A 36 -17.20 -23.07 4.71
CA GLN A 36 -18.31 -23.24 3.77
C GLN A 36 -19.69 -23.05 4.42
N GLU A 37 -19.87 -23.54 5.65
CA GLU A 37 -21.12 -23.39 6.41
C GLU A 37 -21.40 -21.90 6.69
N ILE A 38 -20.38 -21.19 7.16
CA ILE A 38 -20.46 -19.76 7.47
C ILE A 38 -20.82 -18.95 6.22
N ILE A 39 -20.17 -19.23 5.09
CA ILE A 39 -20.48 -18.55 3.82
C ILE A 39 -21.96 -18.74 3.45
N LYS A 40 -22.45 -19.99 3.46
CA LYS A 40 -23.83 -20.31 3.08
C LYS A 40 -24.84 -19.62 3.99
N GLU A 41 -24.60 -19.65 5.30
CA GLU A 41 -25.51 -19.03 6.28
C GLU A 41 -25.50 -17.49 6.19
N PHE A 42 -24.32 -16.89 6.11
CA PHE A 42 -24.17 -15.43 6.11
C PHE A 42 -24.71 -14.78 4.81
N MET A 43 -24.55 -15.46 3.68
CA MET A 43 -24.94 -14.98 2.35
C MET A 43 -26.32 -15.48 1.89
N LYS A 44 -27.09 -16.19 2.73
CA LYS A 44 -28.37 -16.81 2.37
C LYS A 44 -29.42 -15.85 1.77
N ASP A 45 -29.33 -14.56 2.09
CA ASP A 45 -30.27 -13.54 1.61
C ASP A 45 -29.90 -12.96 0.24
N ILE A 46 -28.75 -13.34 -0.32
CA ILE A 46 -28.27 -12.91 -1.64
C ILE A 46 -28.09 -14.14 -2.53
N PRO A 47 -28.63 -14.14 -3.76
CA PRO A 47 -28.37 -15.21 -4.72
C PRO A 47 -26.87 -15.46 -4.91
N GLY A 48 -26.46 -16.72 -4.98
CA GLY A 48 -25.07 -17.03 -5.28
C GLY A 48 -24.73 -18.50 -5.23
N GLU A 49 -23.46 -18.77 -5.51
CA GLU A 49 -22.96 -20.12 -5.74
C GLU A 49 -21.65 -20.36 -4.98
N LEU A 50 -21.62 -21.46 -4.22
CA LEU A 50 -20.39 -22.01 -3.64
C LEU A 50 -19.97 -23.23 -4.44
N HIS A 51 -18.74 -23.22 -4.95
CA HIS A 51 -18.17 -24.30 -5.73
C HIS A 51 -16.95 -24.88 -5.05
N GLU A 52 -16.80 -26.20 -5.06
CA GLU A 52 -15.58 -26.85 -4.59
C GLU A 52 -14.67 -27.19 -5.78
N ARG A 53 -13.39 -26.82 -5.69
CA ARG A 53 -12.36 -27.15 -6.70
C ARG A 53 -11.06 -27.56 -6.01
N PRO A 54 -10.27 -28.46 -6.59
CA PRO A 54 -8.95 -28.76 -6.05
C PRO A 54 -8.04 -27.52 -6.18
N TRP A 55 -7.24 -27.26 -5.14
CA TRP A 55 -6.17 -26.26 -5.23
C TRP A 55 -5.12 -26.69 -6.26
N VAL A 56 -4.81 -25.81 -7.21
CA VAL A 56 -3.74 -25.98 -8.20
C VAL A 56 -2.70 -24.88 -7.99
N ASP A 57 -3.08 -23.63 -8.26
CA ASP A 57 -2.33 -22.42 -8.01
C ASP A 57 -3.28 -21.21 -7.98
N PHE A 58 -2.77 -20.04 -7.57
CA PHE A 58 -3.58 -18.84 -7.42
C PHE A 58 -4.25 -18.38 -8.72
N ALA A 59 -3.52 -18.34 -9.84
CA ALA A 59 -4.06 -17.87 -11.11
C ALA A 59 -5.11 -18.86 -11.63
N HIS A 60 -4.86 -20.17 -11.54
CA HIS A 60 -5.79 -21.20 -11.94
C HIS A 60 -7.11 -21.08 -11.18
N ASN A 61 -7.09 -21.15 -9.85
CA ASN A 61 -8.32 -21.15 -9.06
C ASN A 61 -9.04 -19.79 -9.10
N ARG A 62 -8.33 -18.65 -9.22
CA ARG A 62 -8.97 -17.35 -9.48
C ARG A 62 -9.63 -17.30 -10.85
N ASN A 63 -9.04 -17.91 -11.88
CA ASN A 63 -9.66 -18.02 -13.20
C ASN A 63 -10.88 -18.96 -13.19
N GLU A 64 -10.89 -20.02 -12.38
CA GLU A 64 -12.10 -20.84 -12.20
C GLU A 64 -13.24 -20.00 -11.60
N ALA A 65 -12.97 -19.25 -10.52
CA ALA A 65 -13.96 -18.36 -9.92
C ALA A 65 -14.45 -17.28 -10.90
N LEU A 66 -13.53 -16.70 -11.68
CA LEU A 66 -13.83 -15.72 -12.72
C LEU A 66 -14.78 -16.29 -13.79
N ASN A 67 -14.49 -17.49 -14.30
CA ASN A 67 -15.30 -18.14 -15.32
C ASN A 67 -16.69 -18.52 -14.82
N LEU A 68 -16.80 -18.98 -13.58
CA LEU A 68 -18.10 -19.28 -12.95
C LEU A 68 -18.97 -18.03 -12.74
N ALA A 69 -18.33 -16.87 -12.53
CA ALA A 69 -19.00 -15.60 -12.35
C ALA A 69 -19.40 -14.90 -13.67
N LYS A 70 -18.86 -15.33 -14.83
CA LYS A 70 -19.22 -14.75 -16.13
C LYS A 70 -20.74 -14.84 -16.37
N GLY A 71 -21.33 -13.72 -16.75
CA GLY A 71 -22.76 -13.61 -17.06
C GLY A 71 -23.70 -13.65 -15.84
N LYS A 72 -23.18 -13.60 -14.61
CA LYS A 72 -24.00 -13.58 -13.38
C LYS A 72 -24.36 -12.16 -12.92
N ALA A 73 -23.57 -11.16 -13.31
CA ALA A 73 -23.76 -9.75 -13.00
C ALA A 73 -23.15 -8.88 -14.12
N ASP A 74 -23.46 -7.58 -14.16
CA ASP A 74 -22.88 -6.64 -15.13
C ASP A 74 -21.39 -6.36 -14.87
N TYR A 75 -21.00 -6.35 -13.59
CA TYR A 75 -19.63 -6.17 -13.14
C TYR A 75 -19.25 -7.23 -12.09
N LEU A 76 -17.98 -7.60 -12.07
CA LEU A 76 -17.40 -8.57 -11.14
C LEU A 76 -16.48 -7.84 -10.16
N LEU A 77 -16.81 -7.93 -8.87
CA LEU A 77 -16.00 -7.39 -7.77
C LEU A 77 -15.12 -8.49 -7.17
N PHE A 78 -13.82 -8.24 -7.01
CA PHE A 78 -12.88 -9.16 -6.37
C PHE A 78 -12.44 -8.66 -4.99
N ILE A 79 -12.26 -9.63 -4.09
CA ILE A 79 -11.73 -9.43 -2.74
C ILE A 79 -11.14 -10.76 -2.25
N ASP A 80 -10.08 -10.67 -1.44
CA ASP A 80 -9.46 -11.79 -0.75
C ASP A 80 -10.16 -11.99 0.61
N ALA A 81 -10.29 -13.24 1.06
CA ALA A 81 -11.16 -13.61 2.18
C ALA A 81 -10.76 -13.01 3.54
N ASP A 82 -9.53 -12.53 3.65
CA ASP A 82 -8.98 -11.89 4.84
C ASP A 82 -8.95 -10.36 4.75
N ASP A 83 -9.48 -9.75 3.70
CA ASP A 83 -9.57 -8.30 3.50
C ASP A 83 -10.99 -7.77 3.72
N VAL A 84 -11.15 -6.44 3.79
CA VAL A 84 -12.46 -5.79 3.95
C VAL A 84 -12.61 -4.56 3.06
N PHE A 85 -13.83 -4.22 2.67
CA PHE A 85 -14.15 -2.90 2.12
C PHE A 85 -14.58 -1.92 3.21
N LYS A 86 -13.99 -0.73 3.21
CA LYS A 86 -14.50 0.45 3.92
C LYS A 86 -15.27 1.30 2.93
N ILE A 87 -16.53 1.55 3.25
CA ILE A 87 -17.48 2.24 2.39
C ILE A 87 -17.89 3.53 3.10
N ASP A 88 -17.87 4.65 2.39
CA ASP A 88 -18.32 5.92 2.93
C ASP A 88 -19.80 5.85 3.30
N ALA A 89 -20.21 6.52 4.38
CA ALA A 89 -21.57 6.42 4.92
C ALA A 89 -22.67 6.80 3.92
N ASN A 90 -22.37 7.69 2.98
CA ASN A 90 -23.29 8.17 1.95
C ASN A 90 -23.03 7.54 0.56
N PHE A 91 -22.18 6.52 0.48
CA PHE A 91 -21.83 5.88 -0.77
C PHE A 91 -23.07 5.31 -1.45
N LYS A 92 -23.18 5.58 -2.75
CA LYS A 92 -24.11 4.94 -3.66
C LYS A 92 -23.32 4.55 -4.90
N MET A 93 -23.50 3.32 -5.36
CA MET A 93 -22.84 2.86 -6.58
C MET A 93 -23.21 3.82 -7.73
N PRO A 94 -22.23 4.50 -8.35
CA PRO A 94 -22.51 5.37 -9.48
C PRO A 94 -22.91 4.53 -10.70
N PRO A 95 -23.55 5.13 -11.73
CA PRO A 95 -23.70 4.47 -13.02
C PRO A 95 -22.32 4.05 -13.55
N LEU A 96 -22.15 2.75 -13.79
CA LEU A 96 -20.87 2.18 -14.21
C LEU A 96 -20.78 2.13 -15.75
N ASP A 97 -19.85 2.89 -16.33
CA ASP A 97 -19.64 3.07 -17.77
C ASP A 97 -18.23 2.72 -18.25
N LYS A 98 -17.33 2.31 -17.34
CA LYS A 98 -15.95 1.93 -17.65
C LYS A 98 -15.81 0.43 -17.83
N ASP A 99 -14.75 0.00 -18.50
CA ASP A 99 -14.47 -1.43 -18.63
C ASP A 99 -13.99 -2.02 -17.31
N PHE A 100 -13.31 -1.20 -16.49
CA PHE A 100 -12.98 -1.55 -15.12
C PHE A 100 -12.81 -0.32 -14.23
N TYR A 101 -12.94 -0.54 -12.93
CA TYR A 101 -12.68 0.44 -11.91
C TYR A 101 -11.58 -0.03 -10.97
N LEU A 102 -10.66 0.90 -10.71
CA LEU A 102 -9.62 0.74 -9.71
C LEU A 102 -10.20 1.08 -8.33
N ILE A 103 -9.83 0.31 -7.32
CA ILE A 103 -10.18 0.59 -5.92
C ILE A 103 -8.89 0.84 -5.15
N ASN A 104 -8.89 1.89 -4.33
CA ASN A 104 -7.80 2.18 -3.40
C ASN A 104 -7.65 1.03 -2.42
N THR A 105 -6.44 0.52 -2.31
CA THR A 105 -6.06 -0.55 -1.40
C THR A 105 -5.15 0.03 -0.32
N LEU A 106 -5.63 0.03 0.91
CA LEU A 106 -4.92 0.52 2.10
C LEU A 106 -4.21 -0.65 2.76
N TYR A 107 -2.88 -0.60 2.81
CA TYR A 107 -2.06 -1.60 3.48
C TYR A 107 -1.06 -0.93 4.41
N SER A 108 -1.37 -0.95 5.71
CA SER A 108 -0.62 -0.20 6.72
C SER A 108 -0.51 1.28 6.32
N THR A 109 0.69 1.81 6.12
CA THR A 109 0.95 3.20 5.70
C THR A 109 0.99 3.40 4.18
N VAL A 110 0.85 2.32 3.40
CA VAL A 110 0.96 2.33 1.94
C VAL A 110 -0.42 2.24 1.31
N THR A 111 -0.68 3.07 0.30
CA THR A 111 -1.89 3.01 -0.54
C THR A 111 -1.52 2.76 -2.00
N TYR A 112 -2.31 1.95 -2.70
CA TYR A 112 -2.13 1.69 -4.13
C TYR A 112 -3.45 1.28 -4.78
N LEU A 113 -3.52 1.37 -6.10
CA LEU A 113 -4.74 1.04 -6.84
C LEU A 113 -4.71 -0.42 -7.32
N ARG A 114 -5.81 -1.15 -7.13
CA ARG A 114 -6.01 -2.49 -7.68
C ARG A 114 -7.20 -2.49 -8.63
N ASN A 115 -7.07 -3.21 -9.74
CA ASN A 115 -8.19 -3.55 -10.59
C ASN A 115 -9.10 -4.55 -9.85
N GLN A 116 -10.22 -4.06 -9.31
CA GLN A 116 -11.09 -4.85 -8.42
C GLN A 116 -12.52 -4.96 -8.92
N LEU A 117 -13.00 -4.05 -9.77
CA LEU A 117 -14.36 -4.09 -10.32
C LEU A 117 -14.27 -4.08 -11.84
N VAL A 118 -14.63 -5.18 -12.49
CA VAL A 118 -14.46 -5.33 -13.94
C VAL A 118 -15.77 -5.65 -14.64
N LYS A 119 -15.95 -5.14 -15.86
CA LYS A 119 -17.13 -5.44 -16.66
C LYS A 119 -17.16 -6.92 -17.06
N SER A 120 -18.26 -7.61 -16.77
CA SER A 120 -18.30 -9.08 -16.85
C SER A 120 -18.27 -9.66 -18.26
N ASN A 121 -18.68 -8.88 -19.26
CA ASN A 121 -18.78 -9.30 -20.66
C ASN A 121 -17.48 -9.15 -21.46
N LEU A 122 -16.38 -8.74 -20.80
CA LEU A 122 -15.05 -8.69 -21.39
C LEU A 122 -14.23 -9.93 -21.02
N GLU A 123 -13.21 -10.23 -21.82
CA GLU A 123 -12.37 -11.40 -21.65
C GLU A 123 -11.21 -11.13 -20.68
N TRP A 124 -11.54 -11.24 -19.40
CA TRP A 124 -10.60 -11.13 -18.29
C TRP A 124 -9.84 -12.43 -18.01
N LYS A 125 -8.60 -12.31 -17.54
CA LYS A 125 -7.78 -13.43 -17.09
C LYS A 125 -6.80 -13.01 -16.00
N TRP A 126 -6.73 -13.80 -14.93
CA TRP A 126 -5.65 -13.70 -13.95
C TRP A 126 -4.38 -14.36 -14.50
N ILE A 127 -3.26 -13.63 -14.47
CA ILE A 127 -1.95 -14.12 -14.92
C ILE A 127 -0.87 -13.87 -13.87
N GLY A 128 0.13 -14.75 -13.84
CA GLY A 128 1.26 -14.69 -12.90
C GLY A 128 1.22 -15.84 -11.88
N PRO A 129 2.38 -16.27 -11.37
CA PRO A 129 2.47 -17.45 -10.51
C PRO A 129 2.15 -17.13 -9.03
N VAL A 130 2.45 -15.90 -8.60
CA VAL A 130 2.04 -15.23 -7.36
C VAL A 130 1.96 -13.73 -7.65
N HIS A 131 1.22 -12.96 -6.84
CA HIS A 131 0.94 -11.54 -7.10
C HIS A 131 0.34 -11.32 -8.49
N GLU A 132 -0.69 -12.12 -8.77
CA GLU A 132 -1.37 -12.22 -10.06
C GLU A 132 -1.96 -10.86 -10.45
N VAL A 133 -1.97 -10.58 -11.74
CA VAL A 133 -2.63 -9.41 -12.31
C VAL A 133 -3.80 -9.84 -13.17
N LEU A 134 -4.90 -9.12 -13.04
CA LEU A 134 -6.07 -9.30 -13.88
C LEU A 134 -5.91 -8.47 -15.15
N VAL A 135 -5.85 -9.14 -16.30
CA VAL A 135 -5.68 -8.53 -17.62
C VAL A 135 -6.90 -8.81 -18.51
N CYS A 136 -7.17 -7.93 -19.46
CA CYS A 136 -8.25 -8.07 -20.44
C CYS A 136 -7.67 -8.21 -21.87
N PHE A 137 -8.27 -9.07 -22.69
CA PHE A 137 -7.90 -9.25 -24.11
C PHE A 137 -9.11 -9.10 -25.05
N PRO A 138 -9.08 -8.23 -26.08
CA PRO A 138 -8.04 -7.23 -26.35
C PRO A 138 -7.91 -6.24 -25.19
N TRP A 139 -6.77 -5.54 -25.16
CA TRP A 139 -6.47 -4.60 -24.08
C TRP A 139 -7.58 -3.56 -23.93
N SER A 140 -8.13 -3.46 -22.73
CA SER A 140 -9.01 -2.37 -22.34
C SER A 140 -8.17 -1.24 -21.73
N TYR A 141 -8.48 -0.01 -22.12
CA TYR A 141 -7.86 1.21 -21.60
C TYR A 141 -8.88 2.17 -20.96
N ASN A 142 -10.15 1.77 -20.86
CA ASN A 142 -11.22 2.62 -20.36
C ASN A 142 -11.47 2.31 -18.87
N ALA A 143 -10.82 3.10 -18.00
CA ALA A 143 -10.86 2.89 -16.55
C ALA A 143 -11.10 4.18 -15.77
N ALA A 144 -11.60 4.03 -14.54
CA ALA A 144 -11.67 5.10 -13.55
C ALA A 144 -11.39 4.54 -12.14
N THR A 145 -11.21 5.41 -11.16
CA THR A 145 -11.19 5.00 -9.75
C THR A 145 -12.63 5.00 -9.22
N LEU A 146 -13.02 3.97 -8.48
CA LEU A 146 -14.29 3.95 -7.75
C LEU A 146 -14.11 4.72 -6.43
N GLU A 147 -14.65 5.94 -6.39
CA GLU A 147 -14.61 6.78 -5.20
C GLU A 147 -15.60 6.31 -4.12
N GLY A 148 -15.30 6.60 -2.85
CA GLY A 148 -16.15 6.23 -1.70
C GLY A 148 -16.08 4.77 -1.25
N VAL A 149 -15.24 3.96 -1.90
CA VAL A 149 -14.93 2.58 -1.50
C VAL A 149 -13.42 2.41 -1.44
N ASN A 150 -12.93 1.90 -0.32
CA ASN A 150 -11.52 1.54 -0.14
C ASN A 150 -11.43 0.09 0.31
N MET A 151 -10.55 -0.69 -0.30
CA MET A 151 -10.15 -2.00 0.22
C MET A 151 -9.11 -1.80 1.31
N VAL A 152 -9.25 -2.50 2.43
CA VAL A 152 -8.27 -2.50 3.52
C VAL A 152 -7.72 -3.90 3.66
N ILE A 153 -6.40 -4.02 3.52
CA ILE A 153 -5.71 -5.27 3.74
C ILE A 153 -5.58 -5.49 5.25
N MET A 154 -6.38 -6.41 5.78
CA MET A 154 -6.38 -6.76 7.20
C MET A 154 -5.43 -7.94 7.46
N GLY A 155 -5.36 -8.87 6.49
CA GLY A 155 -4.56 -10.09 6.61
C GLY A 155 -5.05 -11.03 7.70
N GLY A 156 -4.23 -12.01 8.02
CA GLY A 156 -4.54 -12.98 9.07
C GLY A 156 -5.44 -14.13 8.62
N GLY A 157 -5.64 -14.33 7.32
CA GLY A 157 -6.19 -15.57 6.77
C GLY A 157 -5.26 -16.77 6.95
N ASP A 158 -5.71 -17.97 6.54
CA ASP A 158 -5.03 -19.24 6.82
C ASP A 158 -3.55 -19.23 6.39
N ARG A 159 -3.30 -18.82 5.14
CA ARG A 159 -1.96 -18.73 4.56
C ARG A 159 -1.06 -17.74 5.30
N SER A 160 -1.63 -16.69 5.90
CA SER A 160 -0.85 -15.70 6.64
C SER A 160 -0.21 -16.26 7.92
N ARG A 161 -0.68 -17.41 8.39
CA ARG A 161 -0.13 -18.13 9.55
C ARG A 161 1.12 -18.95 9.24
N ASP A 162 1.44 -19.18 7.96
CA ASP A 162 2.66 -19.88 7.57
C ASP A 162 3.88 -18.94 7.64
N PRO A 163 4.83 -19.16 8.58
CA PRO A 163 6.01 -18.30 8.71
C PRO A 163 6.94 -18.40 7.50
N LYS A 164 6.78 -19.42 6.64
CA LYS A 164 7.58 -19.62 5.42
C LYS A 164 6.86 -19.13 4.16
N LYS A 165 5.70 -18.47 4.28
CA LYS A 165 4.89 -18.07 3.10
C LYS A 165 5.70 -17.29 2.06
N PHE A 166 6.45 -16.28 2.49
CA PHE A 166 7.25 -15.45 1.59
C PHE A 166 8.41 -16.22 0.95
N LEU A 167 9.02 -17.16 1.68
CA LEU A 167 10.06 -18.03 1.12
C LEU A 167 9.48 -19.01 0.09
N LYS A 168 8.25 -19.50 0.29
CA LYS A 168 7.54 -20.32 -0.71
C LYS A 168 7.23 -19.49 -1.96
N ASP A 169 6.78 -18.26 -1.80
CA ASP A 169 6.51 -17.34 -2.92
C ASP A 169 7.77 -17.05 -3.73
N ALA A 170 8.89 -16.80 -3.05
CA ALA A 170 10.19 -16.62 -3.69
C ALA A 170 10.58 -17.85 -4.55
N LYS A 171 10.38 -19.08 -4.04
CA LYS A 171 10.68 -20.32 -4.79
C LYS A 171 9.79 -20.48 -6.02
N VAL A 172 8.51 -20.12 -5.91
CA VAL A 172 7.56 -20.15 -7.04
C VAL A 172 8.01 -19.16 -8.12
N LEU A 173 8.40 -17.95 -7.73
CA LEU A 173 8.91 -16.93 -8.65
C LEU A 173 10.26 -17.30 -9.26
N GLU A 174 11.19 -17.87 -8.49
CA GLU A 174 12.46 -18.41 -9.00
C GLU A 174 12.21 -19.47 -10.09
N ALA A 175 11.26 -20.39 -9.87
CA ALA A 175 10.91 -21.41 -10.84
C ALA A 175 10.27 -20.82 -12.12
N ALA A 176 9.42 -19.80 -11.99
CA ALA A 176 8.81 -19.11 -13.12
C ALA A 176 9.86 -18.32 -13.93
N LEU A 177 10.76 -17.61 -13.26
CA LEU A 177 11.84 -16.83 -13.90
C LEU A 177 12.92 -17.69 -14.56
N LYS A 178 13.03 -18.98 -14.23
CA LYS A 178 13.86 -19.91 -15.03
C LYS A 178 13.32 -20.10 -16.45
N LYS A 179 12.01 -19.97 -16.64
CA LYS A 179 11.33 -20.10 -17.93
C LYS A 179 11.24 -18.75 -18.66
N GLU A 180 10.94 -17.69 -17.92
CA GLU A 180 10.78 -16.33 -18.45
C GLU A 180 11.69 -15.34 -17.68
N PRO A 181 13.02 -15.37 -17.93
CA PRO A 181 14.02 -14.63 -17.12
C PRO A 181 13.90 -13.11 -17.20
N ASP A 182 13.24 -12.61 -18.25
CA ASP A 182 13.07 -11.19 -18.56
C ASP A 182 11.71 -10.63 -18.08
N HIS A 183 10.92 -11.43 -17.35
CA HIS A 183 9.62 -10.98 -16.84
C HIS A 183 9.78 -10.01 -15.65
N ALA A 184 9.91 -8.72 -15.96
CA ALA A 184 10.25 -7.65 -15.01
C ALA A 184 9.39 -7.64 -13.74
N ARG A 185 8.06 -7.74 -13.86
CA ARG A 185 7.14 -7.77 -12.70
C ARG A 185 7.40 -8.95 -11.77
N TRP A 186 7.83 -10.10 -12.29
CA TRP A 186 8.13 -11.27 -11.44
C TRP A 186 9.45 -11.09 -10.71
N VAL A 187 10.44 -10.42 -11.33
CA VAL A 187 11.67 -10.01 -10.65
C VAL A 187 11.36 -9.01 -9.52
N PHE A 188 10.43 -8.06 -9.75
CA PHE A 188 9.98 -7.12 -8.73
C PHE A 188 9.37 -7.84 -7.51
N TYR A 189 8.42 -8.75 -7.73
CA TYR A 189 7.80 -9.49 -6.64
C TYR A 189 8.73 -10.54 -6.00
N LEU A 190 9.74 -11.04 -6.73
CA LEU A 190 10.76 -11.91 -6.16
C LEU A 190 11.61 -11.14 -5.13
N ALA A 191 12.01 -9.91 -5.46
CA ALA A 191 12.75 -9.05 -4.55
C ALA A 191 11.93 -8.76 -3.27
N TYR A 192 10.63 -8.50 -3.43
CA TYR A 192 9.69 -8.37 -2.32
C TYR A 192 9.61 -9.63 -1.46
N SER A 193 9.47 -10.79 -2.08
CA SER A 193 9.40 -12.07 -1.37
C SER A 193 10.68 -12.36 -0.57
N TYR A 194 11.86 -12.02 -1.12
CA TYR A 194 13.11 -12.09 -0.35
C TYR A 194 13.14 -11.11 0.81
N ARG A 195 12.73 -9.86 0.60
CA ARG A 195 12.68 -8.83 1.65
C ARG A 195 11.80 -9.29 2.80
N ASP A 196 10.60 -9.74 2.50
CA ASP A 196 9.59 -10.15 3.49
C ASP A 196 9.95 -11.49 4.16
N ALA A 197 10.79 -12.31 3.52
CA ALA A 197 11.41 -13.50 4.13
C ALA A 197 12.69 -13.18 4.93
N GLY A 198 13.10 -11.90 5.04
CA GLY A 198 14.31 -11.48 5.74
C GLY A 198 15.63 -11.74 5.01
N MET A 199 15.59 -12.13 3.73
CA MET A 199 16.78 -12.36 2.89
C MET A 199 17.25 -11.04 2.24
N LEU A 200 17.66 -10.08 3.07
CA LEU A 200 17.82 -8.67 2.69
C LEU A 200 18.88 -8.45 1.59
N GLU A 201 20.01 -9.15 1.62
CA GLU A 201 21.05 -9.03 0.60
C GLU A 201 20.58 -9.56 -0.75
N ARG A 202 19.86 -10.68 -0.76
CA ARG A 202 19.24 -11.22 -1.99
C ARG A 202 18.17 -10.28 -2.52
N ALA A 203 17.41 -9.64 -1.61
CA ALA A 203 16.42 -8.65 -2.00
C ALA A 203 17.07 -7.44 -2.69
N ILE A 204 18.15 -6.88 -2.15
CA ILE A 204 18.91 -5.79 -2.80
C ILE A 204 19.39 -6.22 -4.18
N GLN A 205 20.05 -7.37 -4.31
CA GLN A 205 20.55 -7.86 -5.60
C GLN A 205 19.42 -8.01 -6.64
N THR A 206 18.26 -8.51 -6.20
CA THR A 206 17.10 -8.73 -7.07
C THR A 206 16.42 -7.42 -7.44
N PHE A 207 16.33 -6.45 -6.52
CA PHE A 207 15.86 -5.10 -6.83
C PHE A 207 16.81 -4.38 -7.80
N GLU A 208 18.13 -4.51 -7.66
CA GLU A 208 19.07 -3.93 -8.63
C GLU A 208 18.90 -4.56 -10.02
N LYS A 209 18.69 -5.88 -10.09
CA LYS A 209 18.29 -6.55 -11.34
C LYS A 209 16.99 -5.95 -11.87
N ARG A 210 15.97 -5.76 -11.02
CA ARG A 210 14.70 -5.17 -11.46
C ARG A 210 14.90 -3.77 -12.03
N VAL A 211 15.74 -2.95 -11.40
CA VAL A 211 16.05 -1.58 -11.85
C VAL A 211 16.73 -1.59 -13.22
N SER A 212 17.69 -2.49 -13.44
CA SER A 212 18.42 -2.55 -14.72
C SER A 212 17.54 -2.97 -15.91
N MET A 213 16.38 -3.60 -15.65
CA MET A 213 15.42 -3.99 -16.68
C MET A 213 14.54 -2.84 -17.20
N GLY A 214 14.49 -1.68 -16.52
CA GLY A 214 13.66 -0.54 -16.94
C GLY A 214 12.15 -0.85 -16.98
N GLY A 215 11.42 -0.33 -17.97
CA GLY A 215 9.98 -0.55 -18.12
C GLY A 215 9.12 0.40 -17.26
N TRP A 216 8.07 -0.12 -16.62
CA TRP A 216 7.15 0.73 -15.84
C TRP A 216 7.88 1.46 -14.70
N TYR A 217 7.92 2.79 -14.80
CA TYR A 217 8.76 3.64 -13.97
C TYR A 217 8.42 3.57 -12.48
N GLU A 218 7.16 3.29 -12.11
CA GLU A 218 6.78 3.22 -10.69
C GLU A 218 7.43 2.01 -9.99
N GLU A 219 7.50 0.84 -10.64
CA GLU A 219 8.22 -0.32 -10.10
C GLU A 219 9.73 -0.08 -10.00
N VAL A 220 10.30 0.65 -10.96
CA VAL A 220 11.73 0.99 -10.96
C VAL A 220 12.05 1.96 -9.82
N PHE A 221 11.28 3.05 -9.70
CA PHE A 221 11.38 3.99 -8.58
C PHE A 221 11.26 3.26 -7.25
N TRP A 222 10.23 2.42 -7.11
CA TRP A 222 9.98 1.73 -5.87
C TRP A 222 11.08 0.73 -5.53
N SER A 223 11.65 0.06 -6.53
CA SER A 223 12.83 -0.81 -6.33
C SER A 223 14.03 -0.03 -5.82
N LEU A 224 14.33 1.14 -6.39
CA LEU A 224 15.39 2.04 -5.92
C LEU A 224 15.16 2.48 -4.47
N TYR A 225 13.93 2.86 -4.15
CA TYR A 225 13.55 3.27 -2.81
C TYR A 225 13.70 2.11 -1.80
N GLN A 226 13.25 0.91 -2.14
CA GLN A 226 13.40 -0.27 -1.29
C GLN A 226 14.85 -0.68 -1.08
N ILE A 227 15.73 -0.55 -2.08
CA ILE A 227 17.17 -0.75 -1.89
C ILE A 227 17.69 0.16 -0.79
N ALA A 228 17.39 1.46 -0.85
CA ALA A 228 17.84 2.42 0.16
C ALA A 228 17.32 2.08 1.57
N CYS A 229 16.03 1.74 1.69
CA CYS A 229 15.42 1.31 2.95
C CYS A 229 16.09 0.06 3.53
N ILE A 230 16.40 -0.93 2.70
CA ILE A 230 17.05 -2.18 3.15
C ILE A 230 18.50 -1.90 3.57
N GLN A 231 19.24 -1.10 2.81
CA GLN A 231 20.61 -0.71 3.17
C GLN A 231 20.67 0.06 4.49
N GLU A 232 19.69 0.92 4.75
CA GLU A 232 19.54 1.59 6.05
C GLU A 232 19.26 0.58 7.17
N ASN A 233 18.36 -0.37 6.96
CA ASN A 233 18.04 -1.42 7.94
C ASN A 233 19.26 -2.29 8.28
N LEU A 234 20.09 -2.59 7.27
CA LEU A 234 21.36 -3.29 7.43
C LEU A 234 22.47 -2.41 8.04
N GLN A 235 22.18 -1.15 8.36
CA GLN A 235 23.14 -0.19 8.93
C GLN A 235 24.40 -0.05 8.07
N MET A 236 24.24 -0.07 6.75
CA MET A 236 25.34 0.16 5.82
C MET A 236 25.94 1.58 5.99
N PRO A 237 27.17 1.82 5.49
CA PRO A 237 27.82 3.12 5.61
C PRO A 237 26.93 4.28 5.13
N GLU A 238 26.98 5.40 5.83
CA GLU A 238 26.15 6.59 5.57
C GLU A 238 26.17 7.02 4.10
N GLU A 239 27.36 7.03 3.49
CA GLU A 239 27.53 7.38 2.08
C GLU A 239 26.72 6.46 1.15
N VAL A 240 26.64 5.16 1.45
CA VAL A 240 25.87 4.20 0.66
C VAL A 240 24.37 4.47 0.79
N VAL A 241 23.89 4.60 2.02
CA VAL A 241 22.47 4.81 2.31
C VAL A 241 21.97 6.12 1.71
N THR A 242 22.69 7.21 1.95
CA THR A 242 22.30 8.54 1.48
C THR A 242 22.34 8.65 -0.05
N LYS A 243 23.36 8.07 -0.71
CA LYS A 243 23.42 7.99 -2.18
C LYS A 243 22.27 7.18 -2.76
N SER A 244 21.84 6.09 -2.12
CA SER A 244 20.72 5.29 -2.61
C SER A 244 19.38 6.02 -2.51
N TYR A 245 19.12 6.74 -1.42
CA TYR A 245 17.92 7.60 -1.35
C TYR A 245 17.98 8.74 -2.37
N GLN A 246 19.14 9.37 -2.57
CA GLN A 246 19.32 10.38 -3.62
C GLN A 246 19.09 9.80 -5.02
N ARG A 247 19.56 8.56 -5.29
CA ARG A 247 19.32 7.85 -6.55
C ARG A 247 17.82 7.62 -6.78
N ALA A 248 17.08 7.20 -5.76
CA ALA A 248 15.62 7.03 -5.85
C ALA A 248 14.91 8.37 -6.12
N PHE A 249 15.28 9.43 -5.40
CA PHE A 249 14.71 10.77 -5.61
C PHE A 249 15.01 11.31 -7.01
N ASN A 250 16.27 11.22 -7.47
CA ASN A 250 16.67 11.73 -8.79
C ASN A 250 15.97 10.97 -9.93
N TYR A 251 15.61 9.70 -9.72
CA TYR A 251 14.86 8.92 -10.71
C TYR A 251 13.41 9.40 -10.86
N LEU A 252 12.74 9.76 -9.76
CA LEU A 252 11.38 10.31 -9.78
C LEU A 252 11.22 11.46 -8.77
N PRO A 253 11.65 12.69 -9.12
CA PRO A 253 11.69 13.83 -8.19
C PRO A 253 10.32 14.34 -7.72
N THR A 254 9.24 13.80 -8.29
CA THR A 254 7.86 14.07 -7.86
C THR A 254 7.42 13.18 -6.68
N ARG A 255 8.32 12.36 -6.14
CA ARG A 255 8.07 11.48 -4.98
C ARG A 255 8.90 11.94 -3.79
N ALA A 256 8.22 12.26 -2.69
CA ALA A 256 8.84 12.84 -1.51
C ALA A 256 9.36 11.81 -0.49
N GLU A 257 9.01 10.53 -0.65
CA GLU A 257 9.39 9.47 0.29
C GLU A 257 10.90 9.38 0.55
N PRO A 258 11.78 9.45 -0.47
CA PRO A 258 13.22 9.43 -0.22
C PRO A 258 13.71 10.66 0.57
N LEU A 259 13.10 11.84 0.37
CA LEU A 259 13.46 13.06 1.11
C LEU A 259 13.03 12.97 2.57
N TYR A 260 11.86 12.39 2.84
CA TYR A 260 11.43 12.10 4.20
C TYR A 260 12.41 11.15 4.90
N ARG A 261 12.76 10.02 4.26
CA ARG A 261 13.72 9.07 4.84
C ARG A 261 15.09 9.70 5.07
N LEU A 262 15.60 10.49 4.12
CA LEU A 262 16.85 11.23 4.28
C LEU A 262 16.78 12.22 5.46
N SER A 263 15.68 12.96 5.59
CA SER A 263 15.49 13.88 6.72
C SER A 263 15.54 13.14 8.06
N ASN A 264 14.78 12.05 8.18
CA ASN A 264 14.75 11.22 9.37
C ASN A 264 16.12 10.60 9.68
N TYR A 265 16.84 10.14 8.65
CA TYR A 265 18.19 9.61 8.76
C TYR A 265 19.17 10.65 9.32
N TYR A 266 19.25 11.83 8.69
CA TYR A 266 20.13 12.90 9.14
C TYR A 266 19.78 13.40 10.55
N ARG A 267 18.48 13.52 10.87
CA ARG A 267 18.04 13.89 12.23
C ARG A 267 18.54 12.90 13.28
N ARG A 268 18.47 11.58 13.03
CA ARG A 268 18.98 10.56 13.97
C ARG A 268 20.50 10.55 14.08
N LYS A 269 21.20 11.12 13.10
CA LYS A 269 22.66 11.37 13.12
C LYS A 269 23.00 12.76 13.66
N GLU A 270 22.03 13.50 14.19
CA GLU A 270 22.16 14.87 14.70
C GLU A 270 22.63 15.90 13.64
N ASN A 271 22.58 15.54 12.35
CA ASN A 271 22.80 16.47 11.25
C ASN A 271 21.49 17.20 10.92
N TYR A 272 21.05 18.03 11.85
CA TYR A 272 19.76 18.72 11.77
C TYR A 272 19.67 19.70 10.60
N PHE A 273 20.80 20.27 10.15
CA PHE A 273 20.81 21.18 9.01
C PHE A 273 20.45 20.47 7.71
N LEU A 274 21.11 19.34 7.41
CA LEU A 274 20.75 18.54 6.23
C LEU A 274 19.34 17.95 6.37
N GLY A 275 18.97 17.49 7.57
CA GLY A 275 17.60 17.02 7.84
C GLY A 275 16.55 18.09 7.50
N TYR A 276 16.76 19.30 7.99
CA TYR A 276 15.89 20.45 7.69
C TYR A 276 15.79 20.73 6.19
N LEU A 277 16.90 20.73 5.45
CA LEU A 277 16.88 20.98 4.00
C LEU A 277 16.09 19.92 3.24
N MET A 278 16.25 18.64 3.60
CA MET A 278 15.53 17.54 2.96
C MET A 278 14.02 17.62 3.23
N ALA A 279 13.62 17.80 4.49
CA ALA A 279 12.21 17.94 4.84
C ALA A 279 11.57 19.19 4.22
N LYS A 280 12.29 20.33 4.22
CA LYS A 280 11.81 21.57 3.62
C LYS A 280 11.52 21.42 2.13
N HIS A 281 12.43 20.78 1.38
CA HIS A 281 12.18 20.51 -0.04
C HIS A 281 11.06 19.50 -0.23
N GLY A 282 10.99 18.45 0.59
CA GLY A 282 9.90 17.47 0.55
C GLY A 282 8.52 18.09 0.75
N LEU A 283 8.40 19.13 1.59
CA LEU A 283 7.14 19.86 1.82
C LEU A 283 6.63 20.63 0.59
N GLU A 284 7.46 20.85 -0.43
CA GLU A 284 7.06 21.49 -1.69
C GLU A 284 6.41 20.48 -2.66
N ILE A 285 6.59 19.18 -2.42
CA ILE A 285 6.12 18.09 -3.27
C ILE A 285 4.74 17.63 -2.78
N LYS A 286 3.75 17.71 -3.66
CA LYS A 286 2.39 17.20 -3.40
C LYS A 286 2.32 15.69 -3.60
N PRO A 287 1.43 14.98 -2.90
CA PRO A 287 1.21 13.55 -3.15
C PRO A 287 0.82 13.32 -4.62
N PRO A 288 1.39 12.31 -5.28
CA PRO A 288 1.13 12.06 -6.69
C PRO A 288 -0.31 11.58 -6.89
N THR A 289 -1.06 12.24 -7.76
CA THR A 289 -2.48 11.95 -8.03
C THR A 289 -2.69 10.89 -9.10
N GLN A 290 -1.67 10.59 -9.91
CA GLN A 290 -1.73 9.64 -11.01
C GLN A 290 -0.92 8.36 -10.77
N ALA A 291 -0.23 8.27 -9.63
CA ALA A 291 0.56 7.08 -9.31
C ALA A 291 -0.37 5.91 -8.97
N LEU A 292 -0.11 4.75 -9.58
CA LEU A 292 -0.90 3.54 -9.37
C LEU A 292 -0.25 2.61 -8.33
N LEU A 293 1.07 2.69 -8.16
CA LEU A 293 1.86 1.81 -7.30
C LEU A 293 2.41 2.54 -6.07
N PHE A 294 2.15 1.93 -4.93
CA PHE A 294 2.57 2.23 -3.56
C PHE A 294 2.89 3.71 -3.26
N ILE A 295 2.05 4.34 -2.46
CA ILE A 295 2.23 5.71 -1.95
C ILE A 295 2.22 5.67 -0.42
N GLU A 296 3.26 6.21 0.21
CA GLU A 296 3.30 6.38 1.68
C GLU A 296 2.63 7.71 2.05
N TYR A 297 1.28 7.76 2.08
CA TYR A 297 0.55 9.02 2.28
C TYR A 297 0.92 9.75 3.59
N ASP A 298 1.30 9.01 4.64
CA ASP A 298 1.80 9.58 5.90
C ASP A 298 3.00 10.52 5.68
N THR A 299 3.86 10.24 4.69
CA THR A 299 4.97 11.10 4.29
C THR A 299 4.48 12.52 4.02
N TYR A 300 3.41 12.62 3.22
CA TYR A 300 2.84 13.89 2.76
C TYR A 300 1.90 14.51 3.78
N ASN A 301 1.15 13.68 4.50
CA ASN A 301 0.12 14.14 5.43
C ASN A 301 0.72 14.80 6.67
N TYR A 302 1.75 14.21 7.27
CA TYR A 302 2.33 14.77 8.51
C TYR A 302 3.83 14.51 8.70
N GLN A 303 4.41 13.42 8.19
CA GLN A 303 5.76 13.02 8.58
C GLN A 303 6.84 14.01 8.12
N LEU A 304 6.73 14.54 6.89
CA LEU A 304 7.64 15.61 6.43
C LEU A 304 7.56 16.86 7.30
N LEU A 305 6.35 17.27 7.66
CA LEU A 305 6.14 18.46 8.49
C LEU A 305 6.64 18.24 9.92
N LEU A 306 6.51 17.03 10.45
CA LEU A 306 7.06 16.63 11.73
C LEU A 306 8.59 16.68 11.72
N GLU A 307 9.23 16.06 10.73
CA GLU A 307 10.68 16.08 10.57
C GLU A 307 11.22 17.50 10.40
N TYR A 308 10.54 18.33 9.60
CA TYR A 308 10.84 19.75 9.45
C TYR A 308 10.75 20.50 10.79
N SER A 309 9.70 20.28 11.58
CA SER A 309 9.52 20.95 12.88
C SER A 309 10.64 20.63 13.87
N ILE A 310 11.09 19.37 13.90
CA ILE A 310 12.14 18.91 14.81
C ILE A 310 13.49 19.46 14.37
N CYS A 311 13.83 19.34 13.09
CA CYS A 311 15.09 19.83 12.57
C CYS A 311 15.18 21.36 12.70
N ALA A 312 14.10 22.09 12.43
CA ALA A 312 14.02 23.54 12.60
C ALA A 312 14.33 23.98 14.04
N TYR A 313 13.80 23.27 15.05
CA TYR A 313 14.09 23.54 16.46
C TYR A 313 15.60 23.44 16.74
N TRP A 314 16.23 22.35 16.33
CA TRP A 314 17.64 22.08 16.65
C TRP A 314 18.63 23.02 15.96
N ILE A 315 18.24 23.65 14.85
CA ILE A 315 19.07 24.67 14.17
C ILE A 315 18.70 26.11 14.55
N GLY A 316 17.91 26.31 15.61
CA GLY A 316 17.56 27.64 16.12
C GLY A 316 16.43 28.35 15.37
N ARG A 317 15.75 27.68 14.43
CA ARG A 317 14.58 28.20 13.71
C ARG A 317 13.30 27.94 14.49
N TYR A 318 13.25 28.46 15.72
CA TYR A 318 12.17 28.16 16.68
C TYR A 318 10.79 28.61 16.19
N GLU A 319 10.68 29.76 15.51
CA GLU A 319 9.39 30.23 14.96
C GLU A 319 8.85 29.30 13.87
N GLU A 320 9.71 28.78 12.99
CA GLU A 320 9.34 27.81 11.97
C GLU A 320 8.86 26.50 12.61
N SER A 321 9.58 26.04 13.64
CA SER A 321 9.20 24.87 14.44
C SER A 321 7.81 25.04 15.08
N ILE A 322 7.54 26.17 15.74
CA ILE A 322 6.24 26.49 16.35
C ILE A 322 5.12 26.46 15.31
N LYS A 323 5.30 27.15 14.17
CA LYS A 323 4.30 27.19 13.09
C LYS A 323 4.00 25.79 12.56
N ALA A 324 5.03 24.98 12.36
CA ALA A 324 4.87 23.60 11.91
C ALA A 324 4.15 22.73 12.95
N CYS A 325 4.49 22.83 14.23
CA CYS A 325 3.81 22.11 15.31
C CYS A 325 2.33 22.52 15.45
N VAL A 326 2.01 23.81 15.37
CA VAL A 326 0.62 24.28 15.40
C VAL A 326 -0.17 23.70 14.22
N LYS A 327 0.40 23.73 13.01
CA LYS A 327 -0.21 23.12 11.83
C LYS A 327 -0.37 21.59 11.99
N LEU A 328 0.58 20.90 12.60
CA LEU A 328 0.45 19.46 12.87
C LEU A 328 -0.70 19.18 13.84
N LEU A 329 -0.86 19.97 14.91
CA LEU A 329 -1.92 19.78 15.90
C LEU A 329 -3.33 20.01 15.35
N SER A 330 -3.48 20.74 14.24
CA SER A 330 -4.77 20.88 13.54
C SER A 330 -5.11 19.70 12.62
N LEU A 331 -4.19 18.75 12.42
CA LEU A 331 -4.44 17.54 11.63
C LEU A 331 -4.99 16.42 12.51
N GLU A 332 -5.61 15.43 11.86
CA GLU A 332 -5.89 14.13 12.49
C GLU A 332 -4.57 13.34 12.62
N LEU A 333 -4.18 13.06 13.86
CA LEU A 333 -2.94 12.39 14.22
C LEU A 333 -3.24 11.29 15.23
N SER A 334 -2.42 10.24 15.24
CA SER A 334 -2.47 9.25 16.32
C SER A 334 -2.18 9.92 17.67
N PRO A 335 -2.68 9.38 18.79
CA PRO A 335 -2.42 9.92 20.13
C PRO A 335 -0.92 10.09 20.41
N GLU A 336 -0.10 9.13 20.00
CA GLU A 336 1.35 9.11 20.21
C GLU A 336 2.04 10.24 19.43
N VAL A 337 1.66 10.42 18.16
CA VAL A 337 2.21 11.49 17.32
C VAL A 337 1.77 12.85 17.86
N ARG A 338 0.50 13.00 18.25
CA ARG A 338 -0.02 14.25 18.83
C ARG A 338 0.72 14.62 20.11
N GLU A 339 0.97 13.66 21.00
CA GLU A 339 1.73 13.89 22.23
C GLU A 339 3.17 14.33 21.93
N CYS A 340 3.83 13.67 20.97
CA CYS A 340 5.16 14.06 20.49
C CYS A 340 5.19 15.51 19.98
N VAL A 341 4.22 15.89 19.14
CA VAL A 341 4.12 17.25 18.60
C VAL A 341 3.88 18.28 19.71
N GLN A 342 3.04 17.97 20.70
CA GLN A 342 2.78 18.87 21.82
C GLN A 342 4.03 19.12 22.68
N LYS A 343 4.83 18.08 22.92
CA LYS A 343 6.13 18.20 23.61
C LYS A 343 7.09 19.08 22.81
N ASN A 344 7.22 18.85 21.50
CA ASN A 344 8.07 19.65 20.62
C ASN A 344 7.66 21.13 20.60
N LEU A 345 6.35 21.41 20.53
CA LEU A 345 5.82 22.77 20.60
C LEU A 345 6.21 23.47 21.91
N ASN A 346 6.06 22.78 23.04
CA ASN A 346 6.41 23.32 24.35
C ASN A 346 7.91 23.66 24.45
N PHE A 347 8.78 22.79 23.92
CA PHE A 347 10.22 23.08 23.87
C PHE A 347 10.53 24.31 23.01
N ALA A 348 9.91 24.43 21.84
CA ALA A 348 10.14 25.57 20.96
C ALA A 348 9.64 26.89 21.56
N LEU A 349 8.48 26.89 22.23
CA LEU A 349 7.93 28.06 22.90
C LEU A 349 8.83 28.60 24.03
N GLN A 350 9.56 27.73 24.73
CA GLN A 350 10.52 28.15 25.77
C GLN A 350 11.73 28.89 25.20
N LYS A 351 11.99 28.80 23.89
CA LYS A 351 13.14 29.42 23.22
C LYS A 351 12.83 30.78 22.58
N VAL A 352 11.57 31.19 22.57
CA VAL A 352 11.13 32.43 21.92
C VAL A 352 10.66 33.46 22.98
N PRO A 353 11.08 34.73 22.91
CA PRO A 353 10.65 35.75 23.86
C PRO A 353 9.14 36.00 23.79
N MET A 354 8.52 36.33 24.93
CA MET A 354 7.06 36.44 25.10
C MET A 354 6.37 37.42 24.12
N SER A 355 7.08 38.41 23.59
CA SER A 355 6.56 39.37 22.60
C SER A 355 6.13 38.74 21.28
N SER A 356 6.60 37.53 20.98
CA SER A 356 6.34 36.77 19.75
C SER A 356 5.23 35.72 19.89
N MET A 357 4.70 35.51 21.10
CA MET A 357 3.71 34.45 21.41
C MET A 357 2.27 34.75 20.95
N THR A 358 1.97 36.00 20.57
CA THR A 358 0.62 36.48 20.26
C THR A 358 0.02 35.81 19.01
N VAL A 359 0.86 35.32 18.09
CA VAL A 359 0.41 34.61 16.87
C VAL A 359 0.05 33.14 17.15
N ALA A 360 0.68 32.49 18.14
CA ALA A 360 0.49 31.06 18.42
C ALA A 360 -0.79 30.76 19.23
N LYS A 361 -1.21 31.65 20.13
CA LYS A 361 -2.43 31.45 20.95
C LYS A 361 -3.74 31.62 20.18
N ASN A 362 -3.74 32.37 19.07
CA ASN A 362 -4.94 32.60 18.26
C ASN A 362 -5.18 31.49 17.23
N GLY A 363 -4.16 30.70 16.86
CA GLY A 363 -4.30 29.55 15.94
C GLY A 363 -4.83 28.26 16.58
N LEU A 364 -4.91 28.20 17.91
CA LEU A 364 -5.44 27.05 18.68
C LEU A 364 -6.94 27.22 19.04
N LYS A 365 -7.56 28.34 18.66
CA LYS A 365 -8.95 28.67 18.99
C LYS A 365 -9.93 28.62 17.81
N ASN A 366 -9.47 28.26 16.61
CA ASN A 366 -10.31 28.12 15.43
C ASN A 366 -10.24 26.71 14.89
#